data_AF-A0A534Q340-F1
#
_entry.id   AF-A0A534Q340-F1
#
_cell.length_a   1.000
_cell.length_b   1.000
_cell.length_c   1.000
_cell.angle_alpha   90.00
_cell.angle_beta   90.00
_cell.angle_gamma   90.00
#
_symmetry.space_group_name_H-M   'P 1'
#
loop_
_entity.id
_entity.type
_entity.pdbx_description
1 polymer ?
#
loop_
_entity_poly.entity_id
_entity_poly.type
_entity_poly.pdbx_seq_one_letter_code
_entity_poly.pdbx_strand_id
1 'polypeptide(L)'
;HTLAEQIRTFRDCKGIIAIRGAELANIVWMDPGSKVIVINAGRFDLAAPPAWGLAKLLGIRYDQIDWGEDPYPELCTDLVERITSHIEN
;
A
#
# COMPACT_ATOMS: atom_id res chain seq x y z
N HIS A 1 18.31 4.09 10.04
CA HIS A 1 17.37 3.09 10.56
C HIS A 1 17.96 1.70 10.36
N THR A 2 17.92 0.86 11.38
CA THR A 2 18.31 -0.56 11.25
C THR A 2 17.14 -1.37 10.67
N LEU A 3 17.42 -2.53 10.08
CA LEU A 3 16.37 -3.44 9.61
C LEU A 3 15.40 -3.82 10.74
N ALA A 4 15.91 -4.02 11.95
CA ALA A 4 15.09 -4.32 13.12
C ALA A 4 14.11 -3.19 13.48
N GLU A 5 14.52 -1.93 13.32
CA GLU A 5 13.63 -0.78 13.52
C GLU A 5 12.53 -0.72 12.46
N GLN A 6 12.86 -0.97 11.19
CA GLN A 6 11.87 -1.00 10.11
C GLN A 6 10.84 -2.10 10.32
N ILE A 7 11.27 -3.32 10.67
CA ILE A 7 10.37 -4.44 10.96
C ILE A 7 9.42 -4.07 12.11
N ARG A 8 9.94 -3.54 13.22
CA ARG A 8 9.10 -3.12 14.36
C ARG A 8 8.09 -2.04 13.93
N THR A 9 8.55 -1.07 13.16
CA THR A 9 7.70 0.03 12.69
C THR A 9 6.52 -0.50 11.89
N PHE A 10 6.75 -1.36 10.88
CA PHE A 10 5.68 -1.90 10.05
C PHE A 10 4.80 -2.90 10.78
N ARG A 11 5.34 -3.62 11.76
CA ARG A 11 4.56 -4.51 12.62
C ARG A 11 3.55 -3.76 13.47
N ASP A 12 3.96 -2.63 14.04
CA ASP A 12 3.10 -1.82 14.90
C ASP A 12 2.15 -0.89 14.10
N CYS A 13 2.29 -0.84 12.77
CA CYS A 13 1.41 -0.04 11.92
C CYS A 13 0.03 -0.69 11.74
N LYS A 14 -1.03 0.09 12.01
CA LYS A 14 -2.42 -0.25 11.62
C LYS A 14 -2.62 -0.27 10.11
N GLY A 15 -1.76 0.42 9.37
CA GLY A 15 -1.77 0.43 7.93
C GLY A 15 -0.69 1.30 7.33
N ILE A 16 -0.50 1.18 6.02
CA ILE A 16 0.43 1.99 5.23
C ILE A 16 -0.23 2.46 3.93
N ILE A 17 0.25 3.59 3.42
CA ILE A 17 -0.05 4.10 2.10
C ILE A 17 1.26 4.06 1.31
N ALA A 18 1.25 3.47 0.12
CA ALA A 18 2.45 3.28 -0.68
C ALA A 18 2.16 3.46 -2.17
N ILE A 19 3.17 3.90 -2.93
CA ILE A 19 3.15 3.81 -4.40
C ILE A 19 3.47 2.36 -4.78
N ARG A 20 2.84 1.86 -5.85
CA ARG A 20 3.05 0.50 -6.35
C ARG A 20 4.53 0.14 -6.51
N GLY A 21 4.91 -1.01 -5.95
CA GLY A 21 6.28 -1.52 -5.87
C GLY A 21 6.91 -1.35 -4.48
N ALA A 22 6.55 -0.30 -3.72
CA ALA A 22 7.13 -0.03 -2.41
C ALA A 22 6.43 -0.80 -1.27
N GLU A 23 5.23 -1.32 -1.50
CA GLU A 23 4.41 -1.99 -0.49
C GLU A 23 4.90 -3.40 -0.17
N LEU A 24 5.43 -4.12 -1.16
CA LEU A 24 5.66 -5.57 -1.08
C LEU A 24 6.65 -5.94 0.04
N ALA A 25 7.71 -5.15 0.19
CA ALA A 25 8.74 -5.39 1.20
C ALA A 25 8.25 -5.12 2.64
N ASN A 26 7.15 -4.39 2.80
CA ASN A 26 6.63 -3.95 4.09
C ASN A 26 5.46 -4.82 4.56
N ILE A 27 4.63 -5.30 3.63
CA ILE A 27 3.48 -6.19 3.89
C ILE A 27 3.85 -7.40 4.74
N VAL A 28 5.04 -7.99 4.50
CA VAL A 28 5.50 -9.19 5.23
C VAL A 28 5.69 -8.99 6.74
N TRP A 29 5.80 -7.74 7.19
CA TRP A 29 6.04 -7.41 8.58
C TRP A 29 4.78 -6.95 9.31
N MET A 30 3.69 -6.70 8.60
CA MET A 30 2.44 -6.15 9.16
C MET A 30 1.60 -7.25 9.81
N ASP A 31 0.87 -6.88 10.87
CA ASP A 31 -0.08 -7.79 11.52
C ASP A 31 -1.35 -8.03 10.66
N PRO A 32 -1.98 -9.22 10.76
CA PRO A 32 -3.27 -9.48 10.13
C PRO A 32 -4.33 -8.45 10.54
N GLY A 33 -5.18 -8.04 9.60
CA GLY A 33 -6.20 -7.01 9.78
C GLY A 33 -5.72 -5.58 9.51
N SER A 34 -4.40 -5.35 9.46
CA SER A 34 -3.83 -4.09 9.02
C SER A 34 -4.20 -3.78 7.56
N LYS A 35 -4.12 -2.49 7.20
CA LYS A 35 -4.59 -1.99 5.91
C LYS A 35 -3.45 -1.46 5.04
N VAL A 36 -3.46 -1.79 3.76
CA VAL A 36 -2.52 -1.28 2.77
C VAL A 36 -3.31 -0.62 1.66
N ILE A 37 -3.01 0.67 1.42
CA ILE A 37 -3.57 1.43 0.31
C ILE A 37 -2.43 1.64 -0.69
N VAL A 38 -2.59 1.09 -1.90
CA VAL A 38 -1.58 1.19 -2.96
C VAL A 38 -2.04 2.18 -4.02
N ILE A 39 -1.21 3.20 -4.27
CA ILE A 39 -1.38 4.16 -5.35
C ILE A 39 -0.76 3.54 -6.60
N ASN A 40 -1.62 3.16 -7.54
CA ASN A 40 -1.23 2.60 -8.82
C ASN A 40 -0.97 3.75 -9.81
N ALA A 41 0.30 4.16 -9.85
CA ALA A 41 0.82 5.30 -10.59
C ALA A 41 1.85 4.82 -11.62
N GLY A 42 1.54 4.95 -12.92
CA GLY A 42 2.29 4.40 -14.05
C GLY A 42 1.54 3.30 -14.80
N ARG A 43 2.06 2.91 -15.98
CA ARG A 43 1.54 1.76 -16.73
C ARG A 43 2.08 0.45 -16.14
N PHE A 44 1.19 -0.39 -15.63
CA PHE A 44 1.54 -1.73 -15.17
C PHE A 44 0.62 -2.75 -15.82
N ASP A 45 1.18 -3.57 -16.72
CA ASP A 45 0.44 -4.57 -17.49
C ASP A 45 0.15 -5.88 -16.73
N LEU A 46 0.31 -5.89 -15.41
CA LEU A 46 0.12 -7.10 -14.59
C LEU A 46 -1.34 -7.24 -14.15
N ALA A 47 -1.97 -8.34 -14.59
CA ALA A 47 -3.36 -8.71 -14.30
C ALA A 47 -3.70 -8.84 -12.79
N ALA A 48 -2.70 -9.10 -11.94
CA ALA A 48 -2.82 -8.99 -10.48
C ALA A 48 -1.46 -8.65 -9.86
N PRO A 49 -1.36 -7.64 -8.97
CA PRO A 49 -0.10 -7.33 -8.29
C PRO A 49 0.30 -8.49 -7.34
N PRO A 50 1.57 -8.93 -7.32
CA PRO A 50 2.04 -9.94 -6.35
C PRO A 50 1.74 -9.57 -4.89
N ALA A 51 1.78 -8.27 -4.57
CA ALA A 51 1.44 -7.74 -3.26
C ALA A 51 -0.01 -8.02 -2.85
N TRP A 52 -0.96 -8.04 -3.79
CA TRP A 52 -2.36 -8.39 -3.51
C TRP A 52 -2.49 -9.85 -3.06
N GLY A 53 -1.82 -10.77 -3.76
CA GLY A 53 -1.83 -12.19 -3.39
C GLY A 53 -1.22 -12.44 -2.02
N LEU A 54 -0.11 -11.76 -1.71
CA LEU A 54 0.56 -11.84 -0.42
C LEU A 54 -0.30 -11.23 0.70
N ALA A 55 -0.90 -10.05 0.49
CA ALA A 55 -1.78 -9.43 1.46
C ALA A 55 -2.96 -10.34 1.82
N LYS A 56 -3.57 -10.98 0.82
CA LYS A 56 -4.65 -11.96 1.02
C LYS A 56 -4.19 -13.16 1.86
N LEU A 57 -3.00 -13.69 1.58
CA LEU A 57 -2.42 -14.81 2.35
C LEU A 57 -2.19 -14.44 3.83
N LEU A 58 -1.76 -13.21 4.08
CA LEU A 58 -1.44 -12.70 5.42
C LEU A 58 -2.63 -12.11 6.18
N GLY A 59 -3.84 -12.10 5.58
CA GLY A 59 -5.03 -11.50 6.19
C GLY A 59 -4.98 -9.98 6.29
N ILE A 60 -4.23 -9.32 5.40
CA ILE A 60 -4.09 -7.86 5.32
C ILE A 60 -5.15 -7.31 4.36
N ARG A 61 -5.81 -6.22 4.74
CA ARG A 61 -6.76 -5.51 3.87
C ARG A 61 -5.98 -4.73 2.82
N TYR A 62 -6.26 -4.96 1.55
CA TYR A 62 -5.49 -4.39 0.44
C TYR A 62 -6.42 -3.66 -0.53
N ASP A 63 -6.27 -2.34 -0.58
CA ASP A 63 -7.02 -1.48 -1.49
C ASP A 63 -6.08 -0.81 -2.50
N GLN A 64 -6.61 -0.50 -3.68
CA GLN A 64 -5.85 0.14 -4.76
C GLN A 64 -6.55 1.40 -5.22
N ILE A 65 -5.76 2.45 -5.43
CA ILE A 65 -6.19 3.71 -6.03
C ILE A 65 -5.50 3.81 -7.38
N ASP A 66 -6.27 3.70 -8.47
CA ASP A 66 -5.77 3.97 -9.81
C ASP A 66 -5.60 5.48 -10.00
N TRP A 67 -4.36 5.92 -10.16
CA TRP A 67 -4.01 7.33 -10.30
C TRP A 67 -3.75 7.76 -11.75
N GLY A 68 -3.24 6.85 -12.58
CA GLY A 68 -2.97 7.11 -14.00
C GLY A 68 -1.52 6.81 -14.37
N GLU A 69 -1.01 7.44 -15.43
CA GLU A 69 0.29 7.11 -16.01
C GLU A 69 1.48 7.86 -15.38
N ASP A 70 1.24 8.77 -14.44
CA ASP A 70 2.30 9.47 -13.72
C ASP A 70 2.87 8.59 -12.60
N PRO A 71 4.12 8.13 -12.69
CA PRO A 71 4.74 7.28 -11.68
C PRO A 71 5.10 8.02 -10.39
N TYR A 72 5.10 9.36 -10.39
CA TYR A 72 5.45 10.19 -9.24
C TYR A 72 4.33 11.17 -8.92
N PRO A 73 3.17 10.66 -8.51
CA PRO A 73 1.98 11.47 -8.31
C PRO A 73 2.22 12.54 -7.25
N GLU A 74 1.90 13.80 -7.58
CA GLU A 74 1.86 14.85 -6.59
C GLU A 74 0.74 14.58 -5.58
N LEU A 75 1.03 14.89 -4.31
CA LEU A 75 0.08 14.78 -3.20
C LEU A 75 -0.93 15.95 -3.25
N CYS A 76 -1.76 15.97 -4.29
CA CYS A 76 -2.78 16.98 -4.51
C CYS A 76 -4.09 16.65 -3.77
N THR A 77 -5.00 17.62 -3.68
CA THR A 77 -6.28 17.48 -2.96
C THR A 77 -7.09 16.26 -3.40
N ASP A 78 -7.18 15.99 -4.70
CA ASP A 78 -7.92 14.83 -5.22
C ASP A 78 -7.31 13.49 -4.73
N LEU A 79 -5.99 13.34 -4.79
CA LEU A 79 -5.33 12.13 -4.29
C LEU A 79 -5.55 11.95 -2.79
N VAL A 80 -5.47 13.03 -2.02
CA VAL A 80 -5.73 13.01 -0.57
C VAL A 80 -7.18 12.57 -0.29
N GLU A 81 -8.16 13.13 -0.97
CA GLU A 81 -9.58 12.77 -0.79
C GLU A 81 -9.84 11.28 -1.09
N ARG A 82 -9.24 10.75 -2.17
CA ARG A 82 -9.33 9.33 -2.50
C ARG A 82 -8.69 8.46 -1.43
N ILE A 83 -7.50 8.80 -0.95
CA ILE A 83 -6.84 8.09 0.15
C ILE A 83 -7.72 8.09 1.40
N THR A 84 -8.28 9.25 1.77
CA THR A 84 -9.13 9.38 2.96
C THR A 84 -10.38 8.52 2.88
N SER A 85 -11.06 8.50 1.72
CA SER A 85 -12.23 7.63 1.51
C SER A 85 -11.91 6.15 1.72
N HIS A 86 -10.67 5.75 1.42
CA HIS A 86 -10.21 4.39 1.64
C HIS A 86 -9.79 4.15 3.09
N ILE A 87 -9.40 5.16 3.87
CA ILE A 87 -9.10 4.95 5.30
C ILE A 87 -10.39 4.65 6.10
N GLU A 88 -11.51 5.25 5.73
CA GLU A 88 -12.79 5.14 6.44
C GLU A 88 -13.56 3.83 6.18
N ASN A 89 -13.17 3.07 5.13
CA ASN A 89 -13.73 1.76 4.77
C ASN A 89 -12.99 0.58 5.46
#